data_AF-A0A7W0PMT5-F1
#
_entry.id   AF-A0A7W0PMT5-F1
#
_cell.length_a   1.000
_cell.length_b   1.000
_cell.length_c   1.000
_cell.angle_alpha   90.00
_cell.angle_beta   90.00
_cell.angle_gamma   90.00
#
_symmetry.space_group_name_H-M   'P 1'
#
loop_
_entity.id
_entity.type
_entity.pdbx_description
1 polymer ?
#
loop_
_entity_poly.entity_id
_entity_poly.type
_entity_poly.pdbx_seq_one_letter_code
_entity_poly.pdbx_strand_id
1 'polypeptide(L)' 'MAEASRILTALGLVAASVGLTIYGIGAAFVEPEDFQMNTGMIIMVIGAIAAVVGIVMSKRIPEED' A
#
# COMPACT_ATOMS: atom_id res chain seq x y z
N MET A 1 -9.78 18.70 -2.15
CA MET A 1 -9.03 18.01 -1.07
C MET A 1 -9.52 16.59 -0.84
N ALA A 2 -10.85 16.36 -0.72
CA ALA A 2 -11.42 15.03 -0.50
C ALA A 2 -11.06 14.00 -1.60
N GLU A 3 -11.10 14.41 -2.87
CA GLU A 3 -10.80 13.53 -4.01
C GLU A 3 -9.35 13.02 -4.00
N ALA A 4 -8.38 13.90 -3.71
CA ALA A 4 -6.97 13.52 -3.59
C ALA A 4 -6.74 12.50 -2.46
N SER A 5 -7.45 12.63 -1.33
CA SER A 5 -7.35 11.68 -0.22
C SER A 5 -7.91 10.30 -0.56
N ARG A 6 -8.98 10.24 -1.37
CA ARG A 6 -9.57 8.98 -1.87
C ARG A 6 -8.64 8.30 -2.85
N ILE A 7 -8.08 9.05 -3.81
CA ILE A 7 -7.12 8.54 -4.79
C ILE A 7 -5.87 8.01 -4.08
N LEU A 8 -5.31 8.77 -3.13
CA LEU A 8 -4.14 8.34 -2.37
C LEU A 8 -4.41 7.06 -1.57
N THR A 9 -5.59 6.97 -0.93
CA THR A 9 -6.00 5.77 -0.19
C THR A 9 -6.11 4.56 -1.12
N ALA A 10 -6.78 4.71 -2.26
CA ALA A 10 -6.96 3.64 -3.23
C ALA A 10 -5.62 3.17 -3.80
N LEU A 11 -4.75 4.11 -4.20
CA LEU A 11 -3.41 3.79 -4.72
C LEU A 11 -2.54 3.12 -3.65
N GLY A 12 -2.61 3.56 -2.40
CA GLY A 12 -1.92 2.93 -1.28
C GLY A 12 -2.35 1.47 -1.08
N LEU A 13 -3.65 1.20 -1.10
CA LEU A 13 -4.18 -0.17 -0.97
C LEU A 13 -3.81 -1.07 -2.15
N VAL A 14 -3.81 -0.53 -3.37
CA VAL A 14 -3.36 -1.25 -4.57
C VAL A 14 -1.87 -1.60 -4.44
N ALA A 15 -1.02 -0.63 -4.10
CA ALA A 15 0.40 -0.86 -3.88
C ALA A 15 0.66 -1.89 -2.77
N ALA A 16 -0.09 -1.81 -1.66
CA ALA A 16 0.00 -2.78 -0.56
C ALA A 16 -0.32 -4.20 -1.02
N SER A 17 -1.39 -4.36 -1.82
CA SER A 17 -1.82 -5.65 -2.36
C SER A 17 -0.81 -6.23 -3.36
N VAL A 18 -0.23 -5.39 -4.20
CA VAL A 18 0.84 -5.79 -5.14
C VAL A 18 2.08 -6.24 -4.38
N GLY A 19 2.52 -5.47 -3.38
CA GLY A 19 3.66 -5.83 -2.54
C GLY A 19 3.44 -7.15 -1.80
N LEU A 20 2.24 -7.36 -1.23
CA LEU A 20 1.86 -8.62 -0.59
C LEU A 20 1.92 -9.79 -1.57
N THR A 21 1.46 -9.59 -2.80
CA THR A 21 1.47 -10.64 -3.84
C THR A 21 2.90 -11.02 -4.21
N ILE A 22 3.77 -10.03 -4.46
CA ILE A 22 5.19 -10.26 -4.79
C ILE A 22 5.92 -10.93 -3.62
N TYR A 23 5.67 -10.47 -2.39
CA TYR A 23 6.22 -11.09 -1.19
C TYR A 23 5.78 -12.56 -1.05
N GLY A 24 4.49 -12.83 -1.25
CA GLY A 24 3.94 -14.18 -1.20
C GLY A 24 4.50 -15.10 -2.29
N ILE A 25 4.72 -14.58 -3.50
CA ILE A 25 5.39 -15.31 -4.58
C ILE A 25 6.82 -15.66 -4.15
N GLY A 26 7.60 -14.69 -3.69
CA GLY A 26 8.98 -14.92 -3.23
C GLY A 26 9.06 -15.91 -2.07
N ALA A 27 8.14 -15.82 -1.11
CA ALA A 27 8.08 -16.69 0.06
C ALA A 27 7.59 -18.12 -0.24
N ALA A 28 6.92 -18.35 -1.37
CA ALA A 28 6.44 -19.68 -1.75
C ALA A 28 7.53 -20.59 -2.34
N PHE A 29 8.70 -20.05 -2.68
CA PHE A 29 9.83 -20.82 -3.18
C PHE A 29 10.63 -21.46 -2.03
N VAL A 30 11.17 -22.65 -2.28
CA VAL A 30 11.98 -23.41 -1.30
C VAL A 30 13.29 -22.69 -0.97
N GLU A 31 13.87 -22.00 -1.95
CA GLU A 31 14.95 -21.03 -1.80
C GLU A 31 14.40 -19.65 -2.19
N PRO A 32 13.87 -18.87 -1.24
CA PRO A 32 13.29 -17.58 -1.55
C PRO A 32 14.38 -16.65 -2.10
N GLU A 33 14.15 -16.06 -3.26
CA GLU A 33 15.00 -14.98 -3.76
C GLU A 33 14.84 -13.76 -2.85
N ASP A 34 15.90 -13.42 -2.11
CA ASP A 34 15.95 -12.27 -1.18
C ASP A 34 15.46 -10.96 -1.83
N PHE A 35 15.75 -10.80 -3.12
CA PHE A 35 15.31 -9.63 -3.88
C PHE A 35 13.78 -9.52 -3.97
N GLN A 36 13.08 -10.62 -4.25
CA GLN A 36 11.62 -10.62 -4.40
C GLN A 36 10.92 -10.45 -3.05
N MET A 37 11.41 -11.12 -2.00
CA MET A 37 10.90 -10.94 -0.65
C MET A 37 11.11 -9.51 -0.14
N ASN A 38 12.31 -8.96 -0.27
CA ASN A 38 12.60 -7.62 0.25
C ASN A 38 11.85 -6.54 -0.55
N THR A 39 11.82 -6.66 -1.88
CA THR A 39 11.07 -5.73 -2.74
C THR A 39 9.57 -5.78 -2.47
N GLY A 40 8.99 -6.98 -2.38
CA GLY A 40 7.57 -7.16 -2.05
C GLY A 40 7.22 -6.56 -0.69
N MET A 41 8.05 -6.80 0.32
CA MET A 41 7.86 -6.23 1.66
C MET A 41 7.91 -4.70 1.65
N ILE A 42 8.91 -4.10 0.99
CA ILE A 42 9.06 -2.64 0.89
C ILE A 42 7.83 -2.01 0.21
N ILE A 43 7.41 -2.56 -0.93
CA ILE A 43 6.24 -2.06 -1.67
C ILE A 43 4.97 -2.18 -0.81
N MET A 44 4.81 -3.31 -0.11
CA MET A 44 3.68 -3.56 0.77
C MET A 44 3.59 -2.50 1.89
N VAL A 45 4.71 -2.26 2.58
CA VAL A 45 4.78 -1.31 3.70
C VAL A 45 4.54 0.12 3.22
N ILE A 46 5.15 0.54 2.11
CA ILE A 46 4.95 1.89 1.55
C ILE A 46 3.49 2.09 1.14
N GLY A 47 2.88 1.10 0.49
CA GLY A 47 1.46 1.13 0.12
C GLY A 47 0.54 1.24 1.34
N ALA A 48 0.80 0.45 2.38
CA ALA A 48 0.03 0.50 3.62
C ALA A 48 0.13 1.88 4.30
N ILE A 49 1.33 2.48 4.35
CA ILE A 49 1.53 3.83 4.88
C ILE A 49 0.76 4.87 4.06
N ALA A 50 0.86 4.82 2.72
CA ALA A 50 0.15 5.73 1.84
C ALA A 50 -1.39 5.62 2.03
N ALA A 51 -1.91 4.41 2.21
CA ALA A 51 -3.32 4.19 2.50
C ALA A 51 -3.75 4.82 3.83
N VAL A 52 -2.96 4.63 4.89
CA VAL A 52 -3.22 5.23 6.21
C VAL A 52 -3.18 6.75 6.13
N VAL A 53 -2.21 7.33 5.43
CA VAL A 53 -2.11 8.79 5.24
C VAL A 53 -3.33 9.32 4.49
N GLY A 54 -3.75 8.65 3.41
CA GLY A 54 -4.97 9.01 2.67
C GLY A 54 -6.22 9.00 3.54
N ILE A 55 -6.40 7.97 4.37
CA ILE A 55 -7.54 7.86 5.31
C ILE A 55 -7.50 8.98 6.35
N VAL A 56 -6.33 9.25 6.94
CA VAL A 56 -6.18 10.31 7.94
C VAL A 56 -6.44 11.69 7.34
N MET A 57 -6.01 11.94 6.10
CA MET A 57 -6.29 13.18 5.38
C MET A 57 -7.79 13.33 5.10
N SER A 58 -8.47 12.26 4.67
CA SER A 58 -9.91 12.28 4.41
C SER A 58 -10.71 12.66 5.66
N LYS A 59 -10.28 12.25 6.85
CA LYS A 59 -10.96 12.59 8.11
C LYS A 59 -10.76 14.04 8.57
N ARG A 60 -9.76 14.74 8.04
CA ARG A 60 -9.43 16.13 8.42
C ARG A 60 -10.05 17.17 7.50
N ILE A 61 -10.61 16.75 6.37
CA ILE A 61 -11.29 17.64 5.44
C ILE A 61 -12.77 17.59 5.82
N PRO A 62 -13.35 18.66 6.40
CA PRO A 62 -14.79 18.71 6.60
C PRO A 62 -15.45 18.53 5.23
N GLU A 63 -16.39 17.59 5.14
CA GLU A 63 -17.31 17.52 4.01
C GLU A 63 -18.11 18.83 4.06
N GLU A 64 -17.76 19.80 3.20
CA GLU A 64 -18.61 20.97 2.96
C GLU A 64 -19.88 20.44 2.27
N ASP A 65 -20.94 20.28 3.07
CA ASP A 65 -22.31 20.06 2.61
C ASP A 65 -22.88 21.28 1.85
#